data_AF-A0A9Q7XQY5-F1
#
_entry.id   AF-A0A9Q7XQY5-F1
#
_cell.length_a   1.000
_cell.length_b   1.000
_cell.length_c   1.000
_cell.angle_alpha   90.00
_cell.angle_beta   90.00
_cell.angle_gamma   90.00
#
_symmetry.space_group_name_H-M   'P 1'
#
loop_
_entity.id
_entity.type
_entity.pdbx_description
1 polymer ?
#
loop_
_entity_poly.entity_id
_entity_poly.type
_entity_poly.pdbx_seq_one_letter_code
_entity_poly.pdbx_strand_id
1 'polypeptide(L)'
;MRHASDYGAGEVRACHCGHYVHYLGAKKSMADSIVVIGDGHTHGGFVLAGSPSHKINGRPIARMGDAVSCPLHGISRISQVRGLYKVDGVPGAASGDMTECGAVLIGSVSARVGS
;
A
#
# COMPACT_ATOMS: atom_id res chain seq x y z
N MET A 1 20.79 20.70 11.19
CA MET A 1 19.38 20.25 11.10
C MET A 1 18.79 20.88 9.83
N ARG A 2 18.95 20.27 8.66
CA ARG A 2 17.97 19.42 7.97
C ARG A 2 18.73 18.74 6.82
N HIS A 3 18.87 17.41 6.83
CA HIS A 3 19.38 16.67 5.67
C HIS A 3 18.18 16.21 4.85
N ALA A 4 17.85 16.98 3.81
CA ALA A 4 17.06 16.49 2.68
C ALA A 4 18.06 15.99 1.65
N SER A 5 18.15 14.68 1.50
CA SER A 5 19.04 14.05 0.52
C SER A 5 18.37 14.06 -0.86
N ASP A 6 18.92 14.88 -1.74
CA ASP A 6 18.72 14.87 -3.17
C ASP A 6 18.93 13.47 -3.77
N TYR A 7 18.01 13.05 -4.65
CA TYR A 7 18.30 12.05 -5.68
C TYR A 7 17.63 12.45 -7.00
N GLY A 8 18.45 13.02 -7.89
CA GLY A 8 18.61 12.56 -9.28
C GLY A 8 17.51 12.90 -10.29
N ALA A 9 17.85 13.77 -11.24
CA ALA A 9 17.17 13.97 -12.50
C ALA A 9 17.15 12.69 -13.38
N GLY A 10 16.06 12.49 -14.12
CA GLY A 10 15.93 11.45 -15.14
C GLY A 10 14.95 11.90 -16.22
N GLU A 11 15.48 12.54 -17.26
CA GLU A 11 14.77 12.83 -18.50
C GLU A 11 14.57 11.51 -19.28
N VAL A 12 13.33 11.13 -19.57
CA VAL A 12 13.05 10.09 -20.57
C VAL A 12 11.98 10.56 -21.55
N ARG A 13 12.42 10.69 -22.79
CA ARG A 13 11.68 11.15 -23.95
C ARG A 13 10.61 10.12 -24.30
N ALA A 14 9.39 10.60 -24.52
CA ALA A 14 8.24 9.79 -24.88
C ALA A 14 8.48 9.01 -26.19
N CYS A 15 8.30 7.68 -26.16
CA CYS A 15 8.24 6.86 -27.35
C CYS A 15 6.78 6.46 -27.65
N HIS A 16 6.47 6.43 -28.94
CA HIS A 16 5.13 6.66 -29.49
C HIS A 16 4.36 5.36 -29.81
N CYS A 17 4.58 4.27 -29.06
CA CYS A 17 3.89 3.00 -29.32
C CYS A 17 3.42 2.27 -28.05
N GLY A 18 2.11 2.39 -27.77
CA GLY A 18 1.24 1.30 -27.33
C GLY A 18 1.49 0.63 -25.97
N HIS A 19 0.58 0.88 -25.04
CA HIS A 19 0.21 -0.04 -23.95
C HIS A 19 1.31 -0.37 -22.91
N TYR A 20 1.60 0.59 -22.05
CA TYR A 20 1.93 0.30 -20.66
C TYR A 20 0.97 1.14 -19.81
N VAL A 21 0.29 0.56 -18.84
CA VAL A 21 -0.56 1.33 -17.92
C VAL A 21 0.30 2.39 -17.25
N HIS A 22 0.13 3.65 -17.68
CA HIS A 22 0.74 4.79 -17.04
C HIS A 22 0.19 4.85 -15.61
N TYR A 23 0.96 4.35 -14.63
CA TYR A 23 0.83 4.83 -13.25
C TYR A 23 1.28 6.30 -13.27
N LEU A 24 0.36 7.18 -13.65
CA LEU A 24 0.53 8.63 -13.68
C LEU A 24 1.13 9.07 -12.34
N GLY A 25 2.41 9.38 -12.33
CA GLY A 25 2.90 10.75 -12.20
C GLY A 25 2.43 11.59 -11.02
N ALA A 26 1.78 11.02 -10.01
CA ALA A 26 1.68 11.64 -8.70
C ALA A 26 2.88 11.16 -7.90
N LYS A 27 3.81 12.06 -7.58
CA LYS A 27 4.63 11.89 -6.38
C LYS A 27 3.65 11.90 -5.19
N LYS A 28 2.91 10.81 -4.96
CA LYS A 28 2.25 10.58 -3.68
C LYS A 28 3.43 10.49 -2.72
N SER A 29 3.66 11.55 -1.95
CA SER A 29 4.25 11.36 -0.64
C SER A 29 3.59 10.11 -0.06
N MET A 30 4.38 9.11 0.31
CA MET A 30 3.89 7.88 0.96
C MET A 30 3.42 8.26 2.37
N ALA A 31 2.43 9.15 2.41
CA ALA A 31 1.83 9.75 3.57
C ALA A 31 0.63 8.87 3.90
N ASP A 32 0.83 7.99 4.88
CA ASP A 32 -0.20 7.27 5.64
C ASP A 32 -1.47 6.89 4.87
N SER A 33 -1.32 6.34 3.67
CA SER A 33 -2.49 5.81 2.94
C SER A 33 -2.92 4.49 3.55
N ILE A 34 -4.20 4.35 3.83
CA ILE A 34 -4.78 3.13 4.39
C ILE A 34 -4.83 2.08 3.29
N VAL A 35 -4.45 0.86 3.63
CA VAL A 35 -4.54 -0.30 2.74
C VAL A 35 -5.91 -0.95 2.93
N VAL A 36 -6.57 -1.27 1.82
CA VAL A 36 -7.89 -1.94 1.80
C VAL A 36 -7.85 -3.18 0.90
N ILE A 37 -8.85 -4.07 1.00
CA ILE A 37 -8.94 -5.26 0.14
C ILE A 37 -8.88 -4.87 -1.35
N GLY A 38 -8.05 -5.58 -2.11
CA GLY A 38 -7.78 -5.34 -3.52
C GLY A 38 -6.65 -4.34 -3.78
N ASP A 39 -6.08 -3.71 -2.75
CA ASP A 39 -4.87 -2.91 -2.93
C ASP A 39 -3.67 -3.80 -3.24
N GLY A 40 -2.75 -3.26 -4.03
CA GLY A 40 -1.59 -3.97 -4.51
C GLY A 40 -0.40 -3.94 -3.56
N HIS A 41 0.63 -4.71 -3.89
CA HIS A 41 1.94 -4.66 -3.22
C HIS A 41 3.08 -4.79 -4.24
N THR A 42 4.32 -4.51 -3.83
CA THR A 42 5.50 -4.44 -4.73
C THR A 42 5.76 -5.70 -5.55
N HIS A 43 5.41 -6.89 -5.06
CA HIS A 43 5.52 -8.13 -5.84
C HIS A 43 4.41 -8.32 -6.90
N GLY A 44 3.53 -7.34 -7.13
CA GLY A 44 2.47 -7.40 -8.16
C GLY A 44 1.22 -8.18 -7.76
N GLY A 45 1.07 -8.51 -6.48
CA GLY A 45 -0.11 -9.17 -5.93
C GLY A 45 -1.05 -8.20 -5.22
N PHE A 46 -2.03 -8.72 -4.48
CA PHE A 46 -3.10 -7.92 -3.88
C PHE A 46 -3.62 -8.45 -2.55
N VAL A 47 -4.20 -7.57 -1.74
CA VAL A 47 -4.81 -7.92 -0.45
C VAL A 47 -6.13 -8.68 -0.65
N LEU A 48 -6.27 -9.83 0.02
CA LEU A 48 -7.43 -10.73 -0.09
C LEU A 48 -8.46 -10.52 1.02
N ALA A 49 -8.01 -10.18 2.23
CA ALA A 49 -8.85 -10.09 3.41
C ALA A 49 -8.69 -8.74 4.13
N GLY A 50 -9.68 -8.41 4.97
CA GLY A 50 -9.81 -7.14 5.65
C GLY A 50 -10.83 -7.22 6.79
N SER A 51 -11.10 -6.08 7.42
CA SER A 51 -12.08 -5.97 8.50
C SER A 51 -13.52 -6.33 8.06
N PRO A 52 -14.25 -7.15 8.82
CA PRO A 52 -15.63 -7.47 8.51
C PRO A 52 -16.60 -6.30 8.74
N SER A 53 -16.27 -5.41 9.67
CA SER A 53 -17.11 -4.32 10.19
C SER A 53 -16.73 -2.95 9.65
N HIS A 54 -15.44 -2.70 9.42
CA HIS A 54 -14.92 -1.38 9.03
C HIS A 54 -14.49 -1.36 7.57
N LYS A 55 -15.10 -0.44 6.83
CA LYS A 55 -14.87 -0.26 5.39
C LYS A 55 -14.62 1.22 5.10
N ILE A 56 -13.69 1.50 4.19
CA ILE A 56 -13.49 2.83 3.62
C ILE A 56 -13.82 2.76 2.14
N ASN A 57 -14.66 3.68 1.66
CA ASN A 57 -15.16 3.68 0.28
C ASN A 57 -15.78 2.34 -0.13
N GLY A 58 -16.47 1.67 0.80
CA GLY A 58 -17.09 0.36 0.59
C GLY A 58 -16.11 -0.83 0.59
N ARG A 59 -14.79 -0.60 0.72
CA ARG A 59 -13.76 -1.63 0.74
C ARG A 59 -13.30 -1.90 2.18
N PRO A 60 -13.25 -3.17 2.63
CA PRO A 60 -12.72 -3.52 3.94
C PRO A 60 -11.28 -3.06 4.16
N ILE A 61 -11.00 -2.53 5.36
CA ILE A 61 -9.66 -2.09 5.74
C ILE A 61 -8.78 -3.30 6.03
N ALA A 62 -7.59 -3.34 5.44
CA ALA A 62 -6.61 -4.39 5.70
C ALA A 62 -5.95 -4.17 7.07
N ARG A 63 -5.68 -5.25 7.79
CA ARG A 63 -5.14 -5.25 9.15
C ARG A 63 -3.99 -6.25 9.25
N MET A 64 -3.23 -6.15 10.34
CA MET A 64 -2.22 -7.14 10.68
C MET A 64 -2.82 -8.56 10.69
N GLY A 65 -2.17 -9.50 10.02
CA GLY A 65 -2.59 -10.89 9.89
C GLY A 65 -3.55 -11.20 8.74
N ASP A 66 -4.09 -10.19 8.06
CA ASP A 66 -4.97 -10.39 6.91
C ASP A 66 -4.19 -11.00 5.73
N ALA A 67 -4.88 -11.85 4.97
CA ALA A 67 -4.30 -12.59 3.85
C ALA A 67 -4.04 -11.69 2.63
N VAL A 68 -2.93 -11.95 1.95
CA VAL A 68 -2.52 -11.31 0.70
C VAL A 68 -2.15 -12.38 -0.32
N SER A 69 -2.46 -12.14 -1.59
CA SER A 69 -2.03 -12.99 -2.70
C SER A 69 -0.72 -12.45 -3.24
N CYS A 70 0.36 -13.23 -3.13
CA CYS A 70 1.64 -12.92 -3.75
C CYS A 70 1.88 -13.87 -4.95
N PRO A 71 2.05 -13.36 -6.18
CA PRO A 71 2.30 -14.23 -7.33
C PRO A 71 3.66 -14.94 -7.27
N LEU A 72 4.59 -14.46 -6.42
CA LEU A 72 5.93 -15.03 -6.27
C LEU A 72 5.99 -16.13 -5.19
N HIS A 73 5.19 -16.02 -4.13
CA HIS A 73 5.29 -16.88 -2.93
C HIS A 73 3.97 -17.55 -2.54
N GLY A 74 2.88 -17.29 -3.26
CA GLY A 74 1.54 -17.77 -2.92
C GLY A 74 0.80 -16.87 -1.93
N ILE A 75 -0.07 -17.45 -1.12
CA ILE A 75 -0.84 -16.71 -0.11
C ILE A 75 0.09 -16.39 1.07
N SER A 76 0.27 -15.11 1.36
CA SER A 76 1.01 -14.60 2.52
C SER A 76 0.09 -13.82 3.44
N ARG A 77 0.63 -13.25 4.53
CA ARG A 77 -0.10 -12.38 5.44
C ARG A 77 0.63 -11.06 5.68
N ILE A 78 -0.09 -10.06 6.19
CA ILE A 78 0.49 -8.80 6.65
C ILE A 78 1.15 -9.04 8.01
N SER A 79 2.47 -8.91 8.11
CA SER A 79 3.23 -9.21 9.33
C SER A 79 3.73 -7.99 10.07
N GLN A 80 4.04 -6.91 9.37
CA GLN A 80 4.62 -5.72 9.97
C GLN A 80 3.76 -4.51 9.64
N VAL A 81 3.02 -4.06 10.64
CA VAL A 81 2.14 -2.89 10.56
C VAL A 81 2.69 -1.78 11.43
N ARG A 82 2.97 -0.62 10.82
CA ARG A 82 3.45 0.59 11.51
C ARG A 82 2.32 1.55 11.86
N GLY A 83 1.08 1.23 11.49
CA GLY A 83 -0.10 2.05 11.76
C GLY A 83 -0.28 2.34 13.25
N LEU A 84 -0.53 3.61 13.57
CA LEU A 84 -0.92 4.05 14.92
C LEU A 84 -2.41 3.83 15.21
N TYR A 85 -3.20 3.50 14.19
CA TYR A 85 -4.63 3.30 14.30
C TYR A 85 -4.99 1.82 14.39
N LYS A 86 -6.07 1.53 15.10
CA LYS A 86 -6.59 0.18 15.29
C LYS A 86 -7.97 0.08 14.67
N VAL A 87 -8.22 -1.02 13.98
CA VAL A 87 -9.50 -1.39 13.39
C VAL A 87 -9.93 -2.68 14.07
N ASP A 88 -11.06 -2.65 14.79
CA ASP A 88 -11.51 -3.78 15.64
C ASP A 88 -10.48 -4.23 16.69
N GLY A 89 -9.68 -3.30 17.21
CA GLY A 89 -8.61 -3.60 18.17
C GLY A 89 -7.32 -4.17 17.55
N VAL A 90 -7.29 -4.44 16.25
CA VAL A 90 -6.11 -4.92 15.51
C VAL A 90 -5.44 -3.74 14.78
N PRO A 91 -4.10 -3.63 14.76
CA PRO A 91 -3.41 -2.60 13.99
C PRO A 91 -3.79 -2.63 12.50
N GLY A 92 -4.21 -1.48 11.96
CA GLY A 92 -4.59 -1.35 10.55
C GLY A 92 -3.37 -1.11 9.65
N ALA A 93 -3.36 -1.77 8.50
CA ALA A 93 -2.25 -1.72 7.56
C ALA A 93 -2.24 -0.41 6.77
N ALA A 94 -1.07 0.22 6.70
CA ALA A 94 -0.81 1.43 5.94
C ALA A 94 0.17 1.14 4.79
N SER A 95 0.20 2.03 3.82
CA SER A 95 1.16 1.93 2.72
C SER A 95 2.58 2.02 3.27
N GLY A 96 3.46 1.14 2.79
CA GLY A 96 4.81 0.98 3.34
C GLY A 96 4.94 -0.13 4.39
N ASP A 97 3.82 -0.71 4.85
CA ASP A 97 3.83 -1.91 5.69
C ASP A 97 4.26 -3.15 4.90
N MET A 98 4.74 -4.15 5.63
CA MET A 98 5.32 -5.35 5.04
C MET A 98 4.50 -6.61 5.32
N THR A 99 4.57 -7.50 4.35
CA THR A 99 3.99 -8.85 4.39
C THR A 99 5.04 -9.87 4.81
N GLU A 100 4.62 -11.06 5.22
CA GLU A 100 5.50 -12.18 5.62
C GLU A 100 6.48 -12.57 4.51
N CYS A 101 6.10 -12.42 3.24
CA CYS A 101 6.99 -12.68 2.11
C CYS A 101 7.89 -11.50 1.73
N GLY A 102 7.90 -10.42 2.52
CA GLY A 102 8.74 -9.24 2.29
C GLY A 102 8.18 -8.25 1.25
N ALA A 103 6.96 -8.46 0.73
CA ALA A 103 6.34 -7.48 -0.16
C ALA A 103 5.87 -6.25 0.64
N VAL A 104 5.96 -5.07 0.03
CA VAL A 104 5.54 -3.79 0.62
C VAL A 104 4.16 -3.41 0.07
N LEU A 105 3.23 -3.09 0.96
CA LEU A 105 1.86 -2.73 0.62
C LEU A 105 1.77 -1.32 0.01
N ILE A 106 0.90 -1.17 -0.99
CA ILE A 106 0.67 0.08 -1.71
C ILE A 106 -0.79 0.49 -1.51
N GLY A 107 -1.02 1.36 -0.53
CA GLY A 107 -2.36 1.81 -0.15
C GLY A 107 -2.92 2.83 -1.14
N SER A 108 -4.14 2.61 -1.63
CA SER A 108 -4.80 3.53 -2.57
C SER A 108 -5.56 4.66 -1.87
N VAL A 109 -5.96 4.47 -0.61
CA VAL A 109 -6.84 5.36 0.14
C VAL A 109 -6.04 6.39 0.92
N SER A 110 -6.17 7.67 0.55
CA SER A 110 -5.58 8.77 1.31
C SER A 110 -6.40 9.04 2.57
N ALA A 111 -5.84 8.84 3.76
CA ALA A 111 -6.47 9.20 5.02
C ALA A 111 -5.73 10.39 5.65
N ARG A 112 -6.48 11.37 6.17
CA ARG A 112 -5.92 12.44 7.01
C ARG A 112 -6.46 12.22 8.40
N VAL A 113 -5.61 11.87 9.35
CA VAL A 113 -5.98 11.89 10.76
C VAL A 113 -6.02 13.37 11.16
N GLY A 114 -7.22 13.89 11.43
CA GLY A 114 -7.39 15.24 11.97
C GLY A 114 -6.83 15.28 13.38
N SER A 115 -5.90 16.21 13.61
CA SER A 115 -5.35 16.57 14.92
C SER A 115 -6.33 17.36 15.75
#